data_AF-C0XG92-F1
#
_entry.id   AF-C0XG92-F1
#
_cell.length_a   1.000
_cell.length_b   1.000
_cell.length_c   1.000
_cell.angle_alpha   90.00
_cell.angle_beta   90.00
_cell.angle_gamma   90.00
#
_symmetry.space_group_name_H-M   'P 1'
#
loop_
_entity.id
_entity.type
_entity.pdbx_description
1 polymer ?
#
loop_
_entity_poly.entity_id
_entity_poly.type
_entity_poly.pdbx_seq_one_letter_code
_entity_poly.pdbx_strand_id
1 'polypeptide(L)'
;MFIFFICSLYFRCKSLWCQGYKLIEKDSQLLHVDKLEELFMSEIFEDKTENGKVRPWRERKIENVRYAEYLSILEFKRAHDIKNCGETLRFRKINNQLKLYQTWFCQKRLCPLCNWRKSMKNSSQLKQIIAEAVAREPKGRFLFLTLTVKNAHSAEELKVSLRALTKAFNKLTRYKKVTKNLLGYLRSTEITVNEQDGSYNQHLHVLLFVKSSYFKNSNNYLAQAEWAKLWQKALKVDYEPVVHVQAVKANKRKGTDSLQASAEETAKYEVKSAD
;
A
#
# COMPACT_ATOMS: atom_id res chain seq x y z
N MET A 1 -15.10 6.94 -3.37
CA MET A 1 -13.80 6.70 -2.73
C MET A 1 -12.93 5.94 -3.75
N PHE A 2 -12.00 6.63 -4.42
CA PHE A 2 -11.24 6.07 -5.55
C PHE A 2 -9.81 6.63 -5.53
N ILE A 3 -8.80 5.81 -5.23
CA ILE A 3 -7.39 6.25 -5.12
C ILE A 3 -6.48 5.49 -6.09
N PHE A 4 -5.66 6.24 -6.82
CA PHE A 4 -4.71 5.71 -7.80
C PHE A 4 -3.31 5.51 -7.18
N PHE A 5 -2.97 4.29 -6.74
CA PHE A 5 -1.58 3.91 -6.39
C PHE A 5 -0.57 3.85 -7.57
N ILE A 6 0.18 4.93 -7.83
CA ILE A 6 1.40 4.85 -8.66
C ILE A 6 2.58 4.56 -7.73
N CYS A 7 2.74 3.30 -7.34
CA CYS A 7 3.97 2.84 -6.72
C CYS A 7 5.00 2.60 -7.84
N SER A 8 5.91 3.56 -8.04
CA SER A 8 7.06 3.37 -8.93
C SER A 8 8.16 2.64 -8.16
N LEU A 9 8.11 1.32 -8.15
CA LEU A 9 9.28 0.49 -7.83
C LEU A 9 10.08 0.29 -9.12
N TYR A 10 11.35 0.68 -9.13
CA TYR A 10 12.23 0.51 -10.29
C TYR A 10 13.15 -0.71 -10.09
N PHE A 11 12.75 -1.89 -10.58
CA PHE A 11 13.65 -3.05 -10.78
C PHE A 11 13.17 -3.93 -11.94
N ARG A 12 14.11 -4.38 -12.76
CA ARG A 12 13.92 -5.00 -14.09
C ARG A 12 14.23 -6.51 -14.00
N CYS A 13 13.27 -7.41 -14.28
CA CYS A 13 13.60 -8.79 -14.67
C CYS A 13 12.42 -9.50 -15.39
N LYS A 14 12.76 -10.32 -16.39
CA LYS A 14 11.93 -10.93 -17.43
C LYS A 14 11.54 -12.39 -17.11
N SER A 15 10.33 -12.79 -17.56
CA SER A 15 9.93 -14.11 -18.12
C SER A 15 10.03 -15.37 -17.23
N LEU A 16 9.37 -16.52 -17.41
CA LEU A 16 8.52 -17.16 -18.43
C LEU A 16 7.95 -18.45 -17.78
N TRP A 17 6.96 -19.08 -18.41
CA TRP A 17 6.58 -20.52 -18.38
C TRP A 17 5.15 -20.91 -17.91
N CYS A 18 4.48 -21.54 -18.88
CA CYS A 18 3.19 -22.22 -18.89
C CYS A 18 3.33 -23.73 -18.62
N GLN A 19 2.17 -24.40 -18.58
CA GLN A 19 1.84 -25.85 -18.61
C GLN A 19 1.25 -26.31 -17.25
N GLY A 20 0.03 -26.83 -17.11
CA GLY A 20 -0.94 -27.42 -18.03
C GLY A 20 -1.25 -28.83 -17.54
N TYR A 21 -2.45 -29.11 -16.97
CA TYR A 21 -2.89 -30.50 -16.71
C TYR A 21 -4.42 -30.67 -16.77
N LYS A 22 -4.77 -31.86 -17.26
CA LYS A 22 -6.04 -32.40 -17.76
C LYS A 22 -7.17 -32.52 -16.72
N LEU A 23 -8.39 -32.41 -17.25
CA LEU A 23 -9.67 -32.81 -16.67
C LEU A 23 -9.76 -34.32 -16.51
N ILE A 24 -10.37 -34.77 -15.40
CA ILE A 24 -10.98 -36.09 -15.26
C ILE A 24 -12.35 -35.86 -14.61
N GLU A 25 -13.41 -36.06 -15.40
CA GLU A 25 -14.76 -36.33 -14.92
C GLU A 25 -14.85 -37.79 -14.46
N LYS A 26 -15.64 -38.06 -13.42
CA LYS A 26 -16.65 -39.11 -13.47
C LYS A 26 -17.62 -39.09 -12.28
N ASP A 27 -18.87 -39.29 -12.70
CA ASP A 27 -19.97 -40.03 -12.08
C ASP A 27 -20.83 -39.37 -10.97
N SER A 28 -22.05 -39.07 -11.42
CA SER A 28 -23.25 -38.72 -10.68
C SER A 28 -23.77 -39.90 -9.86
N GLN A 29 -24.14 -39.65 -8.61
CA GLN A 29 -25.24 -40.35 -7.97
C GLN A 29 -26.14 -39.34 -7.27
N LEU A 30 -27.41 -39.34 -7.70
CA LEU A 30 -28.51 -38.56 -7.14
C LEU A 30 -28.74 -38.97 -5.68
N LEU A 31 -28.58 -38.03 -4.76
CA LEU A 31 -29.06 -38.16 -3.38
C LEU A 31 -30.27 -37.23 -3.20
N HIS A 32 -31.33 -37.84 -2.67
CA HIS A 32 -32.64 -37.25 -2.36
C HIS A 32 -32.56 -35.92 -1.60
N VAL A 33 -33.47 -35.01 -1.97
CA VAL A 33 -33.49 -33.59 -1.59
C VAL A 33 -33.74 -33.37 -0.09
N ASP A 34 -34.30 -34.35 0.63
CA ASP A 34 -34.71 -34.17 2.03
C ASP A 34 -33.59 -34.42 3.07
N LYS A 35 -32.39 -34.82 2.61
CA LYS A 35 -31.18 -34.93 3.46
C LYS A 35 -30.17 -33.79 3.24
N LEU A 36 -30.46 -32.85 2.34
CA LEU A 36 -29.57 -31.73 2.02
C LEU A 36 -29.65 -30.59 3.04
N GLU A 37 -30.77 -30.43 3.76
CA GLU A 37 -30.93 -29.35 4.74
C GLU A 37 -30.11 -29.58 6.03
N GLU A 38 -29.78 -30.82 6.38
CA GLU A 38 -28.94 -31.12 7.56
C GLU A 38 -27.43 -31.03 7.31
N LEU A 39 -26.98 -30.92 6.04
CA LEU A 39 -25.55 -30.88 5.68
C LEU A 39 -24.98 -29.48 5.43
N PHE A 40 -25.81 -28.44 5.49
CA PHE A 40 -25.37 -27.04 5.35
C PHE A 40 -25.46 -26.29 6.69
N MET A 41 -24.98 -26.91 7.77
CA MET A 41 -24.37 -26.12 8.84
C MET A 41 -23.08 -25.51 8.29
N SER A 42 -23.23 -24.39 7.57
CA SER A 42 -22.09 -23.64 7.04
C SER A 42 -21.24 -23.13 8.21
N GLU A 43 -20.19 -23.88 8.53
CA GLU A 43 -19.18 -23.41 9.46
C GLU A 43 -18.60 -22.10 8.93
N ILE A 44 -18.56 -21.08 9.77
CA ILE A 44 -17.97 -19.79 9.41
C ILE A 44 -16.48 -20.02 9.21
N PHE A 45 -16.02 -19.81 7.97
CA PHE A 45 -14.62 -19.95 7.62
C PHE A 45 -13.75 -18.89 8.33
N GLU A 46 -12.78 -19.34 9.13
CA GLU A 46 -11.80 -18.48 9.79
C GLU A 46 -10.36 -18.76 9.32
N ASP A 47 -9.79 -17.81 8.58
CA ASP A 47 -8.37 -17.78 8.23
C ASP A 47 -7.62 -16.91 9.23
N LYS A 48 -6.77 -17.53 10.06
CA LYS A 48 -5.95 -16.84 11.08
C LYS A 48 -4.49 -16.79 10.65
N THR A 49 -3.88 -15.63 10.85
CA THR A 49 -2.41 -15.46 10.77
C THR A 49 -1.70 -16.17 11.92
N GLU A 50 -0.38 -16.32 11.82
CA GLU A 50 0.48 -16.89 12.88
C GLU A 50 0.29 -16.19 14.24
N ASN A 51 -0.02 -14.89 14.21
CA ASN A 51 -0.26 -14.09 15.41
C ASN A 51 -1.72 -14.14 15.90
N GLY A 52 -2.53 -15.09 15.41
CA GLY A 52 -3.94 -15.26 15.77
C GLY A 52 -4.90 -14.24 15.16
N LYS A 53 -4.41 -13.20 14.48
CA LYS A 53 -5.26 -12.20 13.82
C LYS A 53 -6.01 -12.83 12.64
N VAL A 54 -7.34 -12.69 12.64
CA VAL A 54 -8.22 -13.13 11.55
C VAL A 54 -7.97 -12.28 10.31
N ARG A 55 -7.90 -12.92 9.13
CA ARG A 55 -7.81 -12.22 7.86
C ARG A 55 -9.18 -11.68 7.45
N PRO A 56 -9.27 -10.41 7.03
CA PRO A 56 -10.54 -9.72 6.77
C PRO A 56 -11.18 -10.09 5.41
N TRP A 57 -11.26 -11.38 5.07
CA TRP A 57 -11.84 -11.81 3.78
C TRP A 57 -13.28 -11.32 3.60
N ARG A 58 -14.12 -11.48 4.63
CA ARG A 58 -15.53 -11.06 4.63
C ARG A 58 -15.66 -9.55 4.46
N GLU A 59 -14.95 -8.77 5.27
CA GLU A 59 -14.97 -7.30 5.21
C GLU A 59 -14.57 -6.80 3.82
N ARG A 60 -13.47 -7.33 3.25
CA ARG A 60 -13.01 -6.97 1.91
C ARG A 60 -13.96 -7.42 0.80
N LYS A 61 -14.68 -8.53 0.99
CA LYS A 61 -15.71 -8.98 0.05
C LYS A 61 -16.95 -8.06 0.09
N ILE A 62 -17.38 -7.61 1.26
CA ILE A 62 -18.47 -6.63 1.41
C ILE A 62 -18.11 -5.32 0.71
N GLU A 63 -16.92 -4.77 0.97
CA GLU A 63 -16.42 -3.58 0.27
C GLU A 63 -16.39 -3.76 -1.24
N ASN A 64 -15.97 -4.94 -1.70
CA ASN A 64 -15.88 -5.30 -3.11
C ASN A 64 -17.25 -5.35 -3.81
N VAL A 65 -18.28 -5.91 -3.15
CA VAL A 65 -19.66 -5.93 -3.66
C VAL A 65 -20.21 -4.51 -3.72
N ARG A 66 -20.09 -3.74 -2.64
CA ARG A 66 -20.54 -2.33 -2.59
C ARG A 66 -19.88 -1.48 -3.68
N TYR A 67 -18.58 -1.68 -3.91
CA TYR A 67 -17.87 -0.97 -4.97
C TYR A 67 -18.35 -1.37 -6.37
N ALA A 68 -18.65 -2.65 -6.59
CA ALA A 68 -19.22 -3.12 -7.85
C ALA A 68 -20.64 -2.57 -8.10
N GLU A 69 -21.44 -2.37 -7.05
CA GLU A 69 -22.74 -1.69 -7.14
C GLU A 69 -22.58 -0.24 -7.62
N TYR A 70 -21.66 0.53 -7.02
CA TYR A 70 -21.37 1.89 -7.49
C TYR A 70 -20.94 1.93 -8.96
N LEU A 71 -20.08 1.00 -9.38
CA LEU A 71 -19.67 0.91 -10.78
C LEU A 71 -20.83 0.53 -11.70
N SER A 72 -21.78 -0.28 -11.23
CA SER A 72 -22.96 -0.66 -12.00
C SER A 72 -23.92 0.54 -12.17
N ILE A 73 -24.14 1.32 -11.11
CA ILE A 73 -24.94 2.56 -11.14
C ILE A 73 -24.32 3.58 -12.10
N LEU A 74 -22.99 3.70 -12.09
CA LEU A 74 -22.24 4.57 -12.98
C LEU A 74 -22.01 3.98 -14.39
N GLU A 75 -22.67 2.86 -14.71
CA GLU A 75 -22.61 2.17 -16.01
C GLU A 75 -21.19 1.79 -16.48
N PHE A 76 -20.26 1.57 -15.54
CA PHE A 76 -18.93 1.06 -15.87
C PHE A 76 -19.01 -0.39 -16.32
N LYS A 77 -18.47 -0.65 -17.51
CA LYS A 77 -18.34 -2.00 -18.05
C LYS A 77 -17.56 -2.90 -17.08
N ARG A 78 -17.97 -4.18 -17.01
CA ARG A 78 -17.29 -5.23 -16.24
C ARG A 78 -17.30 -5.02 -14.71
N ALA A 79 -18.31 -4.33 -14.17
CA ALA A 79 -18.54 -4.27 -12.72
C ALA A 79 -18.67 -5.68 -12.10
N HIS A 80 -19.25 -6.63 -12.83
CA HIS A 80 -19.37 -8.03 -12.41
C HIS A 80 -18.02 -8.73 -12.15
N ASP A 81 -16.94 -8.37 -12.86
CA ASP A 81 -15.60 -8.91 -12.60
C ASP A 81 -15.19 -8.61 -11.15
N ILE A 82 -15.51 -7.40 -10.71
CA ILE A 82 -15.18 -6.95 -9.37
C ILE A 82 -16.09 -7.63 -8.38
N LYS A 83 -17.41 -7.66 -8.61
CA LYS A 83 -18.38 -8.37 -7.75
C LYS A 83 -17.99 -9.83 -7.51
N ASN A 84 -17.59 -10.55 -8.55
CA ASN A 84 -17.25 -11.98 -8.50
C ASN A 84 -15.80 -12.25 -8.10
N CYS A 85 -15.04 -11.21 -7.77
CA CYS A 85 -13.64 -11.34 -7.37
C CYS A 85 -13.54 -12.12 -6.05
N GLY A 86 -12.69 -13.16 -6.02
CA GLY A 86 -12.47 -13.98 -4.83
C GLY A 86 -13.72 -14.71 -4.33
N GLU A 87 -14.67 -15.03 -5.22
CA GLU A 87 -15.91 -15.76 -4.88
C GLU A 87 -15.61 -17.13 -4.26
N THR A 88 -14.65 -17.85 -4.83
CA THR A 88 -14.22 -19.16 -4.35
C THR A 88 -12.77 -19.11 -3.92
N LEU A 89 -12.53 -19.45 -2.65
CA LEU A 89 -11.21 -19.57 -2.06
C LEU A 89 -10.95 -21.04 -1.72
N ARG A 90 -9.89 -21.62 -2.29
CA ARG A 90 -9.50 -23.00 -2.00
C ARG A 90 -8.19 -23.03 -1.22
N PHE A 91 -8.22 -23.65 -0.05
CA PHE A 91 -7.09 -23.74 0.87
C PHE A 91 -6.56 -25.18 0.96
N ARG A 92 -5.26 -25.31 1.20
CA ARG A 92 -4.61 -26.55 1.64
C ARG A 92 -4.14 -26.36 3.06
N LYS A 93 -4.35 -27.36 3.91
CA LYS A 93 -3.79 -27.39 5.26
C LYS A 93 -2.35 -27.88 5.19
N ILE A 94 -1.40 -27.07 5.65
CA ILE A 94 0.03 -27.40 5.76
C ILE A 94 0.46 -27.04 7.18
N ASN A 95 0.95 -28.01 7.96
CA ASN A 95 1.43 -27.80 9.33
C ASN A 95 0.43 -27.00 10.21
N ASN A 96 -0.85 -27.38 10.20
CA ASN A 96 -1.96 -26.67 10.87
C ASN A 96 -2.22 -25.23 10.43
N GLN A 97 -1.58 -24.74 9.37
CA GLN A 97 -1.90 -23.46 8.74
C GLN A 97 -2.67 -23.66 7.43
N LEU A 98 -3.61 -22.76 7.15
CA LEU A 98 -4.34 -22.74 5.89
C LEU A 98 -3.56 -21.92 4.86
N LYS A 99 -3.14 -22.57 3.77
CA LYS A 99 -2.50 -21.92 2.64
C LYS A 99 -3.45 -21.86 1.46
N LEU A 100 -3.83 -20.64 1.07
CA LEU A 100 -4.62 -20.40 -0.13
C LEU A 100 -3.83 -20.85 -1.36
N TYR A 101 -4.34 -21.86 -2.08
CA TYR A 101 -3.67 -22.42 -3.26
C TYR A 101 -4.37 -22.08 -4.57
N GLN A 102 -5.69 -21.83 -4.56
CA GLN A 102 -6.44 -21.47 -5.76
C GLN A 102 -7.58 -20.51 -5.45
N THR A 103 -7.74 -19.53 -6.34
CA THR A 103 -8.78 -18.48 -6.28
C THR A 103 -8.69 -17.64 -7.55
N TRP A 104 -9.76 -16.97 -7.92
CA TRP A 104 -9.83 -16.11 -9.10
C TRP A 104 -9.99 -14.65 -8.69
N PHE A 105 -9.02 -13.82 -9.09
CA PHE A 105 -9.05 -12.37 -8.84
C PHE A 105 -9.19 -11.61 -10.15
N CYS A 106 -9.95 -10.52 -10.11
CA CYS A 106 -10.13 -9.64 -11.27
C CYS A 106 -8.89 -8.79 -11.62
N GLN A 107 -7.92 -8.68 -10.68
CA GLN A 107 -6.67 -7.90 -10.81
C GLN A 107 -6.88 -6.41 -11.11
N LYS A 108 -8.10 -5.89 -10.94
CA LYS A 108 -8.40 -4.46 -11.11
C LYS A 108 -7.76 -3.67 -9.96
N ARG A 109 -7.20 -2.51 -10.30
CA ARG A 109 -6.45 -1.65 -9.36
C ARG A 109 -7.26 -1.21 -8.16
N LEU A 110 -8.54 -0.91 -8.37
CA LEU A 110 -9.46 -0.37 -7.36
C LEU A 110 -10.35 -1.45 -6.74
N CYS A 111 -10.15 -2.73 -7.09
CA CYS A 111 -10.87 -3.81 -6.44
C CYS A 111 -10.35 -3.97 -4.99
N PRO A 112 -11.21 -3.88 -3.95
CA PRO A 112 -10.78 -3.96 -2.56
C PRO A 112 -10.00 -5.24 -2.21
N LEU A 113 -10.45 -6.40 -2.68
CA LEU A 113 -9.75 -7.68 -2.48
C LEU A 113 -8.37 -7.71 -3.16
N CYS A 114 -8.29 -7.22 -4.41
CA CYS A 114 -7.02 -7.19 -5.14
C CYS A 114 -6.05 -6.18 -4.52
N ASN A 115 -6.55 -5.01 -4.09
CA ASN A 115 -5.73 -3.97 -3.46
C ASN A 115 -5.22 -4.43 -2.09
N TRP A 116 -6.05 -5.12 -1.30
CA TRP A 116 -5.63 -5.74 -0.05
C TRP A 116 -4.54 -6.79 -0.24
N ARG A 117 -4.68 -7.67 -1.24
CA ARG A 117 -3.60 -8.62 -1.56
C ARG A 117 -2.32 -7.95 -2.02
N LYS A 118 -2.44 -6.91 -2.85
CA LYS A 118 -1.29 -6.12 -3.31
C LYS A 118 -0.60 -5.43 -2.14
N SER A 119 -1.35 -4.86 -1.21
CA SER A 119 -0.86 -4.29 0.05
C SER A 119 -0.07 -5.32 0.87
N MET A 120 -0.60 -6.53 1.06
CA MET A 120 0.11 -7.61 1.77
C MET A 120 1.43 -7.98 1.08
N LYS A 121 1.42 -8.12 -0.25
CA LYS A 121 2.63 -8.40 -1.03
C LYS A 121 3.65 -7.27 -0.91
N ASN A 122 3.22 -6.03 -1.10
CA ASN A 122 4.07 -4.85 -1.02
C ASN A 122 4.68 -4.73 0.38
N SER A 123 3.90 -4.95 1.44
CA SER A 123 4.39 -4.97 2.82
C SER A 123 5.49 -6.01 3.00
N SER A 124 5.30 -7.25 2.51
CA SER A 124 6.33 -8.29 2.59
C SER A 124 7.61 -7.92 1.85
N GLN A 125 7.50 -7.39 0.62
CA GLN A 125 8.65 -6.98 -0.18
C GLN A 125 9.39 -5.81 0.47
N LEU A 126 8.64 -4.86 1.04
CA LEU A 126 9.18 -3.70 1.72
C LEU A 126 10.01 -4.07 2.94
N LYS A 127 9.56 -5.05 3.74
CA LYS A 127 10.36 -5.58 4.86
C LYS A 127 11.71 -6.11 4.39
N GLN A 128 11.73 -6.87 3.29
CA GLN A 128 12.96 -7.41 2.71
C GLN A 128 13.89 -6.28 2.22
N ILE A 129 13.33 -5.26 1.56
CA ILE A 129 14.09 -4.10 1.09
C ILE A 129 14.68 -3.31 2.25
N ILE A 130 13.91 -3.06 3.32
CA ILE A 130 14.39 -2.35 4.51
C ILE A 130 15.49 -3.16 5.19
N ALA A 131 15.30 -4.48 5.36
CA ALA A 131 16.31 -5.36 5.94
C ALA A 131 17.64 -5.29 5.16
N GLU A 132 17.58 -5.39 3.84
CA GLU A 132 18.76 -5.29 2.96
C GLU A 132 19.41 -3.90 3.03
N ALA A 133 18.62 -2.83 3.06
CA ALA A 133 19.14 -1.46 3.17
C ALA A 133 19.87 -1.24 4.50
N VAL A 134 19.34 -1.76 5.61
CA VAL A 134 19.97 -1.70 6.93
C VAL A 134 21.23 -2.57 6.97
N ALA A 135 21.24 -3.74 6.34
CA ALA A 135 22.42 -4.59 6.26
C ALA A 135 23.58 -3.90 5.51
N ARG A 136 23.28 -3.20 4.41
CA ARG A 136 24.28 -2.45 3.62
C ARG A 136 24.78 -1.18 4.31
N GLU A 137 23.89 -0.48 5.00
CA GLU A 137 24.20 0.78 5.69
C GLU A 137 23.73 0.72 7.15
N PRO A 138 24.43 -0.02 8.05
CA PRO A 138 23.97 -0.26 9.42
C PRO A 138 23.84 1.00 10.27
N LYS A 139 24.63 2.03 9.94
CA LYS A 139 24.59 3.34 10.60
C LYS A 139 23.55 4.27 9.99
N GLY A 140 22.87 3.86 8.92
CA GLY A 140 21.82 4.63 8.27
C GLY A 140 20.65 4.89 9.22
N ARG A 141 19.95 5.98 8.98
CA ARG A 141 18.84 6.44 9.81
C ARG A 141 17.62 6.69 8.93
N PHE A 142 16.43 6.44 9.47
CA PHE A 142 15.19 6.70 8.75
C PHE A 142 14.55 8.02 9.21
N LEU A 143 13.99 8.76 8.26
CA LEU A 143 13.11 9.89 8.49
C LEU A 143 11.75 9.60 7.87
N PHE A 144 10.69 9.99 8.55
CA PHE A 144 9.37 10.11 7.96
C PHE A 144 9.12 11.55 7.58
N LEU A 145 8.82 11.78 6.31
CA LEU A 145 8.59 13.08 5.72
C LEU A 145 7.20 13.10 5.08
N THR A 146 6.37 14.04 5.52
CA THR A 146 5.07 14.34 4.90
C THR A 146 5.17 15.68 4.17
N LEU A 147 4.88 15.66 2.86
CA LEU A 147 4.91 16.86 2.00
C LEU A 147 3.49 17.18 1.54
N THR A 148 2.97 18.34 1.92
CA THR A 148 1.60 18.76 1.56
C THR A 148 1.60 19.79 0.42
N VAL A 149 0.43 19.98 -0.16
CA VAL A 149 0.08 21.07 -1.08
C VAL A 149 -1.29 21.60 -0.67
N LYS A 150 -1.70 22.76 -1.18
CA LYS A 150 -3.09 23.22 -1.04
C LYS A 150 -4.05 22.16 -1.59
N ASN A 151 -5.22 22.06 -0.96
CA ASN A 151 -6.25 21.14 -1.40
C ASN A 151 -6.70 21.47 -2.83
N ALA A 152 -7.05 20.45 -3.60
CA ALA A 152 -7.70 20.64 -4.89
C ALA A 152 -9.22 20.64 -4.72
N HIS A 153 -9.93 21.48 -5.47
CA HIS A 153 -11.39 21.63 -5.38
C HIS A 153 -12.13 20.95 -6.54
N SER A 154 -11.42 20.49 -7.57
CA SER A 154 -11.98 19.73 -8.69
C SER A 154 -11.14 18.52 -9.07
N ALA A 155 -11.73 17.60 -9.85
CA ALA A 155 -11.01 16.42 -10.35
C ALA A 155 -9.88 16.80 -11.33
N GLU A 156 -10.09 17.85 -12.12
CA GLU A 156 -9.10 18.41 -13.05
C GLU A 156 -7.92 19.00 -12.28
N GLU A 157 -8.21 19.80 -11.25
CA GLU A 157 -7.19 20.40 -10.40
C GLU A 157 -6.40 19.31 -9.65
N LEU A 158 -7.08 18.29 -9.11
CA LEU A 158 -6.44 17.15 -8.47
C LEU A 158 -5.47 16.45 -9.43
N LYS A 159 -5.89 16.20 -10.67
CA LYS A 159 -5.04 15.57 -11.69
C LYS A 159 -3.79 16.42 -12.00
N VAL A 160 -3.94 17.74 -12.08
CA VAL A 160 -2.80 18.66 -12.27
C VAL A 160 -1.89 18.64 -11.04
N SER A 161 -2.46 18.73 -9.86
CA SER A 161 -1.77 18.72 -8.57
C SER A 161 -0.94 17.44 -8.38
N LEU A 162 -1.50 16.25 -8.65
CA LEU A 162 -0.78 14.97 -8.57
C LEU A 162 0.43 14.89 -9.52
N ARG A 163 0.32 15.47 -10.73
CA ARG A 163 1.43 15.59 -11.67
C ARG A 163 2.49 16.55 -11.15
N ALA A 164 2.08 17.68 -10.58
CA ALA A 164 2.97 18.67 -9.97
C ALA A 164 3.72 18.07 -8.77
N LEU A 165 3.03 17.36 -7.86
CA LEU A 165 3.61 16.63 -6.73
C LEU A 165 4.72 15.69 -7.17
N THR A 166 4.46 14.85 -8.19
CA THR A 166 5.45 13.89 -8.70
C THR A 166 6.67 14.60 -9.29
N LYS A 167 6.46 15.67 -10.08
CA LYS A 167 7.56 16.45 -10.68
C LYS A 167 8.38 17.17 -9.61
N ALA A 168 7.71 17.80 -8.65
CA ALA A 168 8.34 18.51 -7.54
C ALA A 168 9.16 17.55 -6.68
N PHE A 169 8.62 16.38 -6.35
CA PHE A 169 9.34 15.40 -5.55
C PHE A 169 10.63 14.93 -6.26
N ASN A 170 10.56 14.64 -7.56
CA ASN A 170 11.75 14.29 -8.36
C ASN A 170 12.82 15.41 -8.36
N LYS A 171 12.39 16.68 -8.29
CA LYS A 171 13.29 17.83 -8.19
C LYS A 171 13.87 17.96 -6.78
N LEU A 172 13.05 17.80 -5.75
CA LEU A 172 13.45 17.83 -4.34
C LEU A 172 14.58 16.83 -4.06
N THR A 173 14.45 15.58 -4.53
CA THR A 173 15.46 14.53 -4.32
C THR A 173 16.78 14.78 -5.04
N ARG A 174 16.81 15.71 -6.01
CA ARG A 174 18.00 16.11 -6.78
C ARG A 174 18.69 17.35 -6.24
N TYR A 175 18.12 18.03 -5.26
CA TYR A 175 18.78 19.17 -4.65
C TYR A 175 20.02 18.72 -3.88
N LYS A 176 21.16 19.37 -4.16
CA LYS A 176 22.47 19.04 -3.56
C LYS A 176 22.41 18.81 -2.05
N LYS A 177 21.68 19.66 -1.32
CA LYS A 177 21.55 19.55 0.15
C LYS A 177 20.79 18.27 0.58
N VAL A 178 19.79 17.84 -0.19
CA VAL A 178 19.05 16.58 0.04
C VAL A 178 19.88 15.39 -0.40
N THR A 179 20.36 15.38 -1.64
CA THR A 179 21.10 14.26 -2.24
C THR A 179 22.39 13.93 -1.48
N LYS A 180 23.04 14.92 -0.83
CA LYS A 180 24.28 14.73 -0.06
C LYS A 180 24.20 13.59 0.98
N ASN A 181 23.08 13.51 1.70
CA ASN A 181 22.89 12.55 2.79
C ASN A 181 21.82 11.48 2.48
N LEU A 182 21.11 11.57 1.35
CA LEU A 182 20.07 10.62 0.97
C LEU A 182 20.69 9.32 0.42
N LEU A 183 20.35 8.20 1.04
CA LEU A 183 20.72 6.84 0.58
C LEU A 183 19.62 6.24 -0.28
N GLY A 184 18.35 6.50 0.06
CA GLY A 184 17.20 6.01 -0.67
C GLY A 184 15.90 6.51 -0.05
N TYR A 185 14.78 6.20 -0.69
CA TYR A 185 13.47 6.54 -0.17
C TYR A 185 12.40 5.58 -0.69
N LEU A 186 11.32 5.49 0.07
CA LEU A 186 10.02 5.01 -0.38
C LEU A 186 9.04 6.18 -0.32
N ARG A 187 8.09 6.24 -1.25
CA ARG A 187 7.03 7.24 -1.22
C ARG A 187 5.69 6.66 -1.63
N SER A 188 4.64 7.26 -1.09
CA SER A 188 3.25 7.03 -1.44
C SER A 188 2.57 8.38 -1.62
N THR A 189 1.47 8.37 -2.37
CA THR A 189 0.61 9.53 -2.52
C THR A 189 -0.71 9.17 -1.89
N GLU A 190 -1.09 9.94 -0.87
CA GLU A 190 -2.35 9.81 -0.17
C GLU A 190 -3.29 10.93 -0.65
N ILE A 191 -4.55 10.60 -0.85
CA ILE A 191 -5.60 11.55 -1.25
C ILE A 191 -6.77 11.31 -0.32
N THR A 192 -7.07 12.27 0.56
CA THR A 192 -8.28 12.22 1.37
C THR A 192 -9.29 13.25 0.86
N VAL A 193 -10.58 13.02 1.12
CA VAL A 193 -11.63 13.98 0.78
C VAL A 193 -12.07 14.63 2.08
N ASN A 194 -12.07 15.97 2.13
CA ASN A 194 -12.64 16.71 3.23
C ASN A 194 -14.18 16.62 3.15
N GLU A 195 -14.81 16.09 4.18
CA GLU A 195 -16.27 15.91 4.23
C GLU A 195 -17.03 17.23 4.31
N GLN A 196 -16.39 18.31 4.77
CA GLN A 196 -17.05 19.61 4.96
C GLN A 196 -17.22 20.39 3.65
N ASP A 197 -16.17 20.41 2.80
CA ASP A 197 -16.13 21.23 1.58
C ASP A 197 -15.92 20.41 0.30
N GLY A 198 -15.78 19.08 0.41
CA GLY A 198 -15.54 18.17 -0.71
C GLY A 198 -14.15 18.31 -1.34
N SER A 199 -13.24 19.11 -0.76
CA SER A 199 -11.91 19.32 -1.29
C SER A 199 -11.03 18.08 -1.13
N TYR A 200 -10.10 17.87 -2.06
CA TYR A 200 -9.13 16.79 -2.02
C TYR A 200 -7.87 17.27 -1.30
N ASN A 201 -7.50 16.56 -0.23
CA ASN A 201 -6.23 16.73 0.46
C ASN A 201 -5.24 15.70 -0.05
N GLN A 202 -4.52 16.07 -1.12
CA GLN A 202 -3.43 15.27 -1.66
C GLN A 202 -2.09 15.62 -1.00
N HIS A 203 -1.36 14.61 -0.53
CA HIS A 203 -0.02 14.78 0.04
C HIS A 203 0.85 13.54 -0.20
N LEU A 204 2.15 13.69 0.06
CA LEU A 204 3.11 12.59 -0.04
C LEU A 204 3.55 12.17 1.35
N HIS A 205 3.52 10.86 1.60
CA HIS A 205 4.31 10.25 2.66
C HIS A 205 5.59 9.69 2.05
N VAL A 206 6.70 9.90 2.76
CA VAL A 206 8.03 9.54 2.29
C VAL A 206 8.83 8.99 3.45
N LEU A 207 9.21 7.72 3.36
CA LEU A 207 10.21 7.12 4.23
C LEU A 207 11.59 7.34 3.60
N LEU A 208 12.36 8.27 4.15
CA LEU A 208 13.73 8.55 3.71
C LEU A 208 14.71 7.67 4.49
N PHE A 209 15.72 7.14 3.80
CA PHE A 209 16.89 6.54 4.41
C PHE A 209 18.09 7.45 4.18
N VAL A 210 18.72 7.91 5.26
CA VAL A 210 19.80 8.91 5.23
C VAL A 210 21.05 8.42 5.96
N LYS A 211 22.21 8.93 5.56
CA LYS A 211 23.49 8.68 6.25
C LYS A 211 23.44 9.18 7.69
N SER A 212 24.13 8.50 8.61
CA SER A 212 24.30 8.98 10.00
C SER A 212 24.85 10.40 10.10
N SER A 213 25.67 10.82 9.13
CA SER A 213 26.22 12.18 9.03
C SER A 213 25.15 13.28 8.95
N TYR A 214 23.92 12.94 8.55
CA TYR A 214 22.79 13.86 8.50
C TYR A 214 22.57 14.60 9.82
N PHE A 215 22.75 13.93 10.96
CA PHE A 215 22.50 14.50 12.29
C PHE A 215 23.73 15.12 12.96
N LYS A 216 24.90 15.12 12.29
CA LYS A 216 26.15 15.53 12.95
C LYS A 216 26.38 17.04 12.98
N ASN A 217 25.91 17.79 11.99
CA ASN A 217 26.13 19.24 11.92
C ASN A 217 25.04 19.95 11.10
N SER A 218 24.97 21.27 11.27
CA SER A 218 24.03 22.16 10.57
C SER A 218 24.22 22.17 9.05
N ASN A 219 25.42 21.87 8.56
CA ASN A 219 25.70 21.76 7.12
C ASN A 219 25.06 20.52 6.46
N ASN A 220 24.69 19.51 7.26
CA ASN A 220 24.10 18.26 6.80
C ASN A 220 22.62 18.15 7.15
N TYR A 221 22.26 18.60 8.34
CA TYR A 221 20.89 18.54 8.85
C TYR A 221 19.98 19.49 8.06
N LEU A 222 18.74 19.08 7.85
CA LEU A 222 17.69 19.93 7.29
C LEU A 222 16.61 20.12 8.34
N ALA A 223 16.47 21.34 8.84
CA ALA A 223 15.37 21.68 9.73
C ALA A 223 14.03 21.66 8.95
N GLN A 224 12.91 21.55 9.66
CA GLN A 224 11.58 21.52 9.05
C GLN A 224 11.32 22.74 8.14
N ALA A 225 11.71 23.94 8.58
CA ALA A 225 11.60 25.16 7.77
C ALA A 225 12.45 25.10 6.49
N GLU A 226 13.61 24.45 6.53
CA GLU A 226 14.42 24.26 5.33
C GLU A 226 13.78 23.25 4.36
N TRP A 227 13.19 22.18 4.89
CA TRP A 227 12.40 21.26 4.08
C TRP A 227 11.21 21.95 3.41
N ALA A 228 10.48 22.79 4.14
CA ALA A 228 9.36 23.58 3.60
C ALA A 228 9.82 24.50 2.46
N LYS A 229 10.91 25.25 2.64
CA LYS A 229 11.50 26.12 1.60
C LYS A 229 11.96 25.34 0.36
N LEU A 230 12.64 24.20 0.56
CA LEU A 230 13.04 23.34 -0.55
C LEU A 230 11.82 22.77 -1.27
N TRP A 231 10.79 22.39 -0.54
CA TRP A 231 9.55 21.86 -1.11
C TRP A 231 8.79 22.91 -1.90
N GLN A 232 8.61 24.12 -1.35
CA GLN A 232 8.06 25.28 -2.05
C GLN A 232 8.78 25.56 -3.37
N LYS A 233 10.13 25.59 -3.33
CA LYS A 233 10.98 25.79 -4.52
C LYS A 233 10.85 24.65 -5.53
N ALA A 234 10.61 23.44 -5.06
CA ALA A 234 10.41 22.29 -5.92
C ALA A 234 9.05 22.35 -6.64
N LEU A 235 8.00 22.70 -5.89
CA LEU A 235 6.63 22.90 -6.36
C LEU A 235 6.46 24.11 -7.26
N LYS A 236 7.28 25.15 -7.07
CA LYS A 236 7.15 26.47 -7.73
C LYS A 236 5.83 27.17 -7.38
N VAL A 237 5.54 27.25 -6.09
CA VAL A 237 4.34 27.93 -5.55
C VAL A 237 4.74 29.17 -4.75
N ASP A 238 3.81 30.11 -4.67
CA ASP A 238 3.96 31.41 -4.00
C ASP A 238 3.63 31.37 -2.49
N TYR A 239 3.06 30.26 -2.01
CA TYR A 239 2.77 30.03 -0.58
C TYR A 239 3.78 29.08 0.06
N GLU A 240 3.95 29.15 1.38
CA GLU A 240 4.77 28.19 2.13
C GLU A 240 3.94 26.92 2.44
N PRO A 241 4.30 25.75 1.87
CA PRO A 241 3.59 24.50 2.13
C PRO A 241 3.93 23.94 3.51
N VAL A 242 2.98 23.21 4.11
CA VAL A 242 3.22 22.51 5.38
C VAL A 242 4.03 21.25 5.12
N VAL A 243 5.08 21.06 5.92
CA VAL A 243 5.91 19.87 5.88
C VAL A 243 6.09 19.35 7.28
N HIS A 244 5.96 18.04 7.45
CA HIS A 244 6.29 17.37 8.71
C HIS A 244 7.46 16.43 8.49
N VAL A 245 8.50 16.53 9.32
CA VAL A 245 9.66 15.65 9.26
C VAL A 245 9.97 15.14 10.66
N GLN A 246 10.14 13.82 10.79
CA GLN A 246 10.43 13.17 12.07
C GLN A 246 11.45 12.05 11.88
N ALA A 247 12.43 11.96 12.77
CA ALA A 247 13.33 10.82 12.81
C ALA A 247 12.60 9.59 13.35
N VAL A 248 12.70 8.47 12.65
CA VAL A 248 12.17 7.18 13.11
C VAL A 248 13.01 6.72 14.30
N LYS A 249 12.36 6.53 15.45
CA LYS A 249 12.99 6.11 16.71
C LYS A 249 12.81 4.61 16.91
N ALA A 250 13.80 3.94 17.48
CA ALA A 250 13.67 2.53 17.88
C ALA A 250 12.55 2.38 18.93
N ASN A 251 11.72 1.35 18.77
CA ASN A 251 10.60 1.13 19.67
C ASN A 251 11.05 0.24 20.85
N LYS A 252 11.25 0.85 22.02
CA LYS A 252 11.70 0.16 23.25
C LYS A 252 10.72 -0.90 23.78
N ARG A 253 9.44 -0.89 23.36
CA ARG A 253 8.37 -1.73 23.95
C ARG A 253 8.23 -3.13 23.33
N LYS A 254 8.87 -3.43 22.18
CA LYS A 254 8.68 -4.70 21.45
C LYS A 254 9.84 -5.71 21.59
N GLY A 255 10.74 -5.52 22.55
CA GLY A 255 11.82 -6.49 22.85
C GLY A 255 12.92 -6.61 21.77
N THR A 256 12.65 -6.18 20.53
CA THR A 256 13.64 -5.99 19.49
C THR A 256 13.96 -4.50 19.38
N ASP A 257 15.19 -4.14 19.73
CA ASP A 257 15.76 -2.80 19.64
C ASP A 257 16.01 -2.34 18.18
N SER A 258 15.18 -2.80 17.24
CA SER A 258 15.46 -2.65 15.82
C SER A 258 14.78 -1.41 15.25
N LEU A 259 15.62 -0.45 14.85
CA LEU A 259 15.25 0.65 13.97
C LEU A 259 14.49 0.16 12.73
N GLN A 260 14.79 -1.07 12.28
CA GLN A 260 14.07 -1.78 11.24
C GLN A 260 12.58 -1.97 11.56
N ALA A 261 12.19 -2.45 12.75
CA ALA A 261 10.78 -2.67 13.07
C ALA A 261 9.99 -1.35 13.08
N SER A 262 10.59 -0.27 13.58
CA SER A 262 9.98 1.06 13.50
C SER A 262 9.88 1.57 12.07
N ALA A 263 10.91 1.35 11.25
CA ALA A 263 10.88 1.71 9.84
C ALA A 263 9.78 0.93 9.11
N GLU A 264 9.66 -0.38 9.34
CA GLU A 264 8.60 -1.22 8.79
C GLU A 264 7.20 -0.75 9.20
N GLU A 265 7.02 -0.33 10.45
CA GLU A 265 5.76 0.23 10.95
C GLU A 265 5.39 1.53 10.23
N THR A 266 6.34 2.47 10.12
CA THR A 266 6.17 3.71 9.37
C THR A 266 5.92 3.43 7.88
N ALA A 267 6.55 2.39 7.33
CA ALA A 267 6.34 2.00 5.95
C ALA A 267 4.97 1.35 5.71
N LYS A 268 4.19 0.98 6.75
CA LYS A 268 2.81 0.50 6.58
C LYS A 268 1.90 1.55 5.96
N TYR A 269 2.13 2.83 6.28
CA TYR A 269 1.38 3.94 5.68
C TYR A 269 1.58 4.01 4.17
N GLU A 270 2.71 3.52 3.67
CA GLU A 270 3.07 3.49 2.25
C GLU A 270 2.37 2.36 1.46
N VAL A 271 1.85 1.36 2.18
CA VAL A 271 1.30 0.12 1.60
C VAL A 271 -0.12 -0.17 2.06
N LYS A 272 -0.86 0.79 2.61
CA LYS A 272 -2.26 0.58 3.03
C LYS A 272 -3.15 0.15 1.86
N SER A 273 -4.15 -0.67 2.16
CA SER A 273 -5.09 -1.24 1.18
C SER A 273 -6.44 -0.53 1.09
N ALA A 274 -6.80 0.17 2.17
CA ALA A 274 -8.08 0.83 2.32
C ALA A 274 -7.86 2.29 1.97
N ASP A 275 -8.62 2.74 0.98
CA ASP A 275 -8.45 4.01 0.31
C ASP A 275 -9.77 4.48 -0.28
#